data_AF-A0A2V6MFQ4-F1
#
_entry.id   AF-A0A2V6MFQ4-F1
#
_cell.length_a   1.000
_cell.length_b   1.000
_cell.length_c   1.000
_cell.angle_alpha   90.00
_cell.angle_beta   90.00
_cell.angle_gamma   90.00
#
_symmetry.space_group_name_H-M   'P 1'
#
loop_
_entity.id
_entity.type
_entity.pdbx_description
1 polymer ?
#
loop_
_entity_poly.entity_id
_entity_poly.type
_entity_poly.pdbx_seq_one_letter_code
_entity_poly.pdbx_strand_id
1 'polypeptide(L)'
;MGYCLKPFRESAANHYCRLFAPSRLPADQDRYREALMALGSAMIDDGSRVSDDRPEILVDCGYTYFGQFVAHDLTKDVSSVDEAWRKEPEELENLQTPKLDLGVLYGDGPESSGELYEEDRVRLKVGLSRPGGRSFDICVGADGGRVLADDRGAENLILRQMTAVFARLHNFAVEQFRGEIAEEKALFDRARLQTQWQFQWLVCRDYLQTLLDPKVYKKVFGESRSTIRWDTFSIPIEFSAAAMRFGHAMVRPNYLFSFGQEMRFPKIFGRTPDRGA
;
A
#
# COMPACT_ATOMS: atom_id res chain seq x y z
N MET A 1 22.64 24.12 10.52
CA MET A 1 21.22 24.00 10.92
C MET A 1 20.70 22.71 10.30
N GLY A 2 20.35 21.71 11.12
CA GLY A 2 19.83 20.44 10.58
C GLY A 2 18.44 20.66 10.00
N TYR A 3 18.18 20.15 8.79
CA TYR A 3 16.85 20.17 8.20
C TYR A 3 15.91 19.32 9.07
N CYS A 4 14.84 19.94 9.55
CA CYS A 4 13.77 19.28 10.29
C CYS A 4 12.51 19.37 9.46
N LEU A 5 12.10 18.26 8.84
CA LEU A 5 10.86 18.16 8.10
C LEU A 5 9.70 18.37 9.08
N LYS A 6 8.83 19.33 8.74
CA LYS A 6 7.58 19.65 9.44
C LYS A 6 6.51 19.88 8.38
N PRO A 7 5.26 19.47 8.62
CA PRO A 7 4.16 19.78 7.72
C PRO A 7 3.93 21.30 7.65
N PHE A 8 3.51 21.77 6.48
CA PHE A 8 3.01 23.13 6.29
C PHE A 8 1.68 23.34 7.05
N ARG A 9 0.83 22.31 7.06
CA ARG A 9 -0.43 22.28 7.81
C ARG A 9 -0.65 20.90 8.39
N GLU A 10 -0.81 20.83 9.71
CA GLU A 10 -1.15 19.60 10.45
C GLU A 10 -2.65 19.29 10.34
N SER A 11 -3.00 18.05 10.66
CA SER A 11 -4.37 17.55 10.68
C SER A 11 -4.53 16.43 11.71
N ALA A 12 -5.77 15.98 11.94
CA ALA A 12 -6.03 14.80 12.75
C ALA A 12 -5.41 13.54 12.10
N ALA A 13 -5.11 12.53 12.90
CA ALA A 13 -4.47 11.29 12.43
C ALA A 13 -5.28 10.57 11.32
N ASN A 14 -6.61 10.68 11.34
CA ASN A 14 -7.53 10.13 10.33
C ASN A 14 -7.81 11.10 9.16
N HIS A 15 -7.04 12.17 9.00
CA HIS A 15 -7.15 13.10 7.88
C HIS A 15 -5.79 13.23 7.18
N TYR A 16 -5.78 13.68 5.93
CA TYR A 16 -4.51 14.01 5.28
C TYR A 16 -3.95 15.33 5.82
N CYS A 17 -2.63 15.50 5.82
CA CYS A 17 -2.00 16.80 6.10
C CYS A 17 -1.36 17.36 4.83
N ARG A 18 -0.73 18.52 4.96
CA ARG A 18 0.00 19.14 3.86
C ARG A 18 1.47 19.34 4.22
N LEU A 19 2.38 18.78 3.42
CA LEU A 19 3.82 18.90 3.64
C LEU A 19 4.39 20.21 3.11
N PHE A 20 3.90 20.68 1.96
CA PHE A 20 4.40 21.88 1.29
C PHE A 20 3.36 22.99 1.26
N ALA A 21 3.80 24.26 1.17
CA ALA A 21 2.87 25.35 0.96
C ALA A 21 2.09 25.15 -0.36
N PRO A 22 0.79 25.51 -0.42
CA PRO A 22 0.02 25.43 -1.65
C PRO A 22 0.72 26.16 -2.79
N SER A 23 0.80 25.52 -3.96
CA SER A 23 1.25 26.19 -5.16
C SER A 23 0.27 27.31 -5.49
N ARG A 24 0.78 28.50 -5.82
CA ARG A 24 -0.06 29.54 -6.44
C ARG A 24 -0.51 29.00 -7.79
N LEU A 25 -1.79 28.66 -7.91
CA LEU A 25 -2.39 28.35 -9.21
C LEU A 25 -2.15 29.56 -10.13
N PRO A 26 -1.75 29.36 -11.40
CA PRO A 26 -1.81 30.43 -12.37
C PRO A 26 -3.22 31.03 -12.34
N ALA A 27 -3.34 32.34 -12.23
CA ALA A 27 -4.65 33.02 -12.26
C ALA A 27 -5.40 32.76 -13.58
N ASP A 28 -4.66 32.36 -14.61
CA ASP A 28 -5.12 32.01 -15.94
C ASP A 28 -5.33 30.49 -16.06
N GLN A 29 -6.59 30.08 -16.15
CA GLN A 29 -6.99 28.67 -16.26
C GLN A 29 -6.50 28.02 -17.56
N ASP A 30 -6.41 28.77 -18.66
CA ASP A 30 -5.96 28.23 -19.94
C ASP A 30 -4.46 27.91 -19.88
N ARG A 31 -3.65 28.83 -19.33
CA ARG A 31 -2.22 28.56 -19.07
C ARG A 31 -2.01 27.40 -18.10
N TYR A 32 -2.89 27.24 -17.10
CA TYR A 32 -2.82 26.10 -16.20
C TYR A 32 -3.10 24.78 -16.92
N ARG A 33 -4.13 24.76 -17.78
CA ARG A 33 -4.46 23.60 -18.61
C ARG A 33 -3.34 23.26 -19.58
N GLU A 34 -2.75 24.26 -20.24
CA GLU A 34 -1.58 24.08 -21.12
C GLU A 34 -0.40 23.47 -20.35
N ALA A 35 -0.11 23.97 -19.14
CA ALA A 35 0.96 23.44 -18.31
C ALA A 35 0.70 21.98 -17.90
N LEU A 36 -0.54 21.62 -17.56
CA LEU A 36 -0.92 20.24 -17.25
C LEU A 36 -0.83 19.33 -18.49
N MET A 37 -1.22 19.81 -19.67
CA MET A 37 -1.06 19.04 -20.91
C MET A 37 0.42 18.84 -21.24
N ALA A 38 1.24 19.89 -21.13
CA ALA A 38 2.68 19.82 -21.37
C ALA A 38 3.36 18.85 -20.40
N LEU A 39 2.97 18.88 -19.12
CA LEU A 39 3.42 17.91 -18.12
C LEU A 39 3.00 16.49 -18.52
N GLY A 40 1.73 16.29 -18.87
CA GLY A 40 1.22 14.99 -19.32
C GLY A 40 1.99 14.45 -20.53
N SER A 41 2.25 15.30 -21.54
CA SER A 41 3.07 14.93 -22.70
C SER A 41 4.50 14.58 -22.33
N ALA A 42 5.12 15.30 -21.39
CA ALA A 42 6.48 15.02 -20.91
C ALA A 42 6.56 13.73 -20.07
N MET A 43 5.43 13.22 -19.57
CA MET A 43 5.35 11.95 -18.84
C MET A 43 5.13 10.74 -19.75
N ILE A 44 4.95 10.94 -21.06
CA ILE A 44 4.84 9.84 -22.02
C ILE A 44 6.21 9.19 -22.16
N ASP A 45 6.28 7.88 -21.90
CA ASP A 45 7.45 7.08 -22.18
C ASP A 45 7.68 7.02 -23.70
N ASP A 46 8.72 7.71 -24.16
CA ASP A 46 9.16 7.74 -25.56
C ASP A 46 10.26 6.68 -25.84
N GLY A 47 10.53 5.81 -24.87
CA GLY A 47 11.59 4.80 -24.92
C GLY A 47 13.00 5.37 -24.75
N SER A 48 13.13 6.67 -24.45
CA SER A 48 14.42 7.24 -24.06
C SER A 48 14.83 6.74 -22.68
N ARG A 49 16.14 6.51 -22.51
CA ARG A 49 16.67 6.15 -21.20
C ARG A 49 16.53 7.33 -20.25
N VAL A 50 15.95 7.07 -19.08
CA VAL A 50 15.81 8.06 -17.99
C VAL A 50 17.17 8.55 -17.48
N SER A 51 18.22 7.72 -17.58
CA SER A 51 19.59 8.10 -17.22
C SER A 51 20.61 7.26 -17.98
N ASP A 52 21.60 7.91 -18.58
CA ASP A 52 22.76 7.24 -19.17
C ASP A 52 23.78 6.77 -18.11
N ASP A 53 23.79 7.42 -16.94
CA ASP A 53 24.77 7.21 -15.86
C ASP A 53 24.34 6.13 -14.85
N ARG A 54 23.07 5.71 -14.86
CA ARG A 54 22.59 4.59 -14.04
C ARG A 54 22.05 3.51 -14.98
N PRO A 55 22.68 2.32 -15.07
CA PRO A 55 22.01 1.20 -15.72
C PRO A 55 20.64 1.02 -15.06
N GLU A 56 19.60 0.76 -15.85
CA GLU A 56 18.27 0.43 -15.33
C GLU A 56 18.42 -0.71 -14.31
N ILE A 57 18.40 -0.37 -13.02
CA ILE A 57 18.28 -1.37 -11.98
C ILE A 57 16.85 -1.86 -12.08
N LEU A 58 16.68 -2.97 -12.78
CA LEU A 58 15.39 -3.63 -12.90
C LEU A 58 15.01 -4.17 -11.53
N VAL A 59 14.26 -3.39 -10.78
CA VAL A 59 13.66 -3.81 -9.52
C VAL A 59 12.69 -4.95 -9.80
N ASP A 60 12.78 -6.04 -9.04
CA ASP A 60 11.88 -7.17 -9.19
C ASP A 60 10.40 -6.74 -9.06
N CYS A 61 9.54 -7.34 -9.88
CA CYS A 61 8.15 -6.91 -9.97
C CYS A 61 7.35 -7.11 -8.66
N GLY A 62 7.83 -7.96 -7.75
CA GLY A 62 7.25 -8.11 -6.41
C GLY A 62 7.22 -6.80 -5.63
N TYR A 63 8.25 -5.95 -5.78
CA TYR A 63 8.31 -4.66 -5.10
C TYR A 63 7.21 -3.70 -5.58
N THR A 64 6.79 -3.76 -6.85
CA THR A 64 5.68 -2.94 -7.37
C THR A 64 4.40 -3.18 -6.55
N TYR A 65 4.05 -4.45 -6.36
CA TYR A 65 2.81 -4.82 -5.68
C TYR A 65 2.94 -4.77 -4.16
N PHE A 66 4.14 -5.01 -3.60
CA PHE A 66 4.36 -4.80 -2.18
C PHE A 66 4.24 -3.32 -1.82
N GLY A 67 4.74 -2.42 -2.67
CA GLY A 67 4.51 -0.99 -2.54
C GLY A 67 3.05 -0.59 -2.59
N GLN A 68 2.28 -1.22 -3.49
CA GLN A 68 0.83 -1.03 -3.56
C GLN A 68 0.13 -1.53 -2.27
N PHE A 69 0.53 -2.68 -1.74
CA PHE A 69 0.02 -3.21 -0.47
C PHE A 69 0.33 -2.26 0.71
N VAL A 70 1.55 -1.72 0.79
CA VAL A 70 1.94 -0.70 1.79
C VAL A 70 1.12 0.58 1.64
N ALA A 71 0.88 1.04 0.41
CA ALA A 71 0.04 2.21 0.17
C ALA A 71 -1.40 2.00 0.64
N HIS A 72 -1.96 0.80 0.43
CA HIS A 72 -3.30 0.46 0.89
C HIS A 72 -3.37 0.44 2.42
N ASP A 73 -2.33 -0.01 3.11
CA ASP A 73 -2.27 -0.02 4.58
C ASP A 73 -2.24 1.39 5.17
N LEU A 74 -1.59 2.33 4.49
CA LEU A 74 -1.43 3.70 4.99
C LEU A 74 -2.55 4.66 4.56
N THR A 75 -3.23 4.39 3.45
CA THR A 75 -4.09 5.39 2.79
C THR A 75 -5.38 4.79 2.24
N LYS A 76 -6.50 5.49 2.43
CA LYS A 76 -7.77 5.27 1.74
C LYS A 76 -8.57 6.56 1.71
N ASP A 77 -8.65 7.17 0.54
CA ASP A 77 -9.56 8.28 0.26
C ASP A 77 -10.67 7.77 -0.69
N VAL A 78 -11.92 7.94 -0.28
CA VAL A 78 -13.10 7.56 -1.06
C VAL A 78 -13.88 8.76 -1.59
N SER A 79 -13.33 9.97 -1.39
CA SER A 79 -13.92 11.20 -1.89
C SER A 79 -14.04 11.14 -3.41
N SER A 80 -15.19 11.54 -3.92
CA SER A 80 -15.35 11.79 -5.34
C SER A 80 -14.41 12.91 -5.80
N VAL A 81 -14.10 12.96 -7.10
CA VAL A 81 -13.29 14.05 -7.69
C VAL A 81 -13.90 15.42 -7.37
N ASP A 82 -15.24 15.50 -7.38
CA ASP A 82 -16.00 16.71 -7.07
C ASP A 82 -15.90 17.14 -5.60
N GLU A 83 -15.86 16.19 -4.66
CA GLU A 83 -15.63 16.48 -3.24
C GLU A 83 -14.17 16.90 -3.02
N ALA A 84 -13.23 16.17 -3.61
CA ALA A 84 -11.81 16.46 -3.51
C ALA A 84 -11.47 17.86 -4.05
N TRP A 85 -12.18 18.34 -5.08
CA TRP A 85 -12.00 19.69 -5.61
C TRP A 85 -12.48 20.81 -4.70
N ARG A 86 -13.39 20.52 -3.76
CA ARG A 86 -14.00 21.52 -2.87
C ARG A 86 -13.40 21.51 -1.47
N LYS A 87 -12.49 20.59 -1.18
CA LYS A 87 -11.88 20.37 0.12
C LYS A 87 -10.39 20.67 0.08
N GLU A 88 -9.88 21.27 1.13
CA GLU A 88 -8.45 21.25 1.39
C GLU A 88 -8.02 19.84 1.87
N PRO A 89 -6.74 19.48 1.73
CA PRO A 89 -6.24 18.17 2.14
C PRO A 89 -6.58 17.78 3.58
N GLU A 90 -6.54 18.73 4.52
CA GLU A 90 -6.89 18.48 5.92
C GLU A 90 -8.37 18.27 6.20
N GLU A 91 -9.23 18.45 5.20
CA GLU A 91 -10.66 18.13 5.23
C GLU A 91 -10.97 16.79 4.56
N LEU A 92 -9.96 16.15 3.96
CA LEU A 92 -10.07 14.81 3.38
C LEU A 92 -9.76 13.77 4.45
N GLU A 93 -10.71 12.86 4.64
CA GLU A 93 -10.57 11.76 5.57
C GLU A 93 -9.70 10.66 4.95
N ASN A 94 -8.78 10.14 5.76
CA ASN A 94 -8.09 8.90 5.51
C ASN A 94 -8.81 7.78 6.27
N LEU A 95 -9.49 6.90 5.55
CA LEU A 95 -10.19 5.73 6.13
C LEU A 95 -9.21 4.62 6.56
N GLN A 96 -7.90 4.85 6.47
CA GLN A 96 -6.87 4.00 7.04
C GLN A 96 -6.11 4.74 8.14
N THR A 97 -5.42 3.98 8.98
CA THR A 97 -4.57 4.59 10.02
C THR A 97 -3.25 5.08 9.41
N PRO A 98 -2.64 6.14 9.93
CA PRO A 98 -1.34 6.61 9.45
C PRO A 98 -0.20 5.74 10.02
N LYS A 99 -0.38 4.42 10.08
CA LYS A 99 0.54 3.45 10.68
C LYS A 99 0.66 2.21 9.80
N LEU A 100 1.81 1.56 9.85
CA LEU A 100 2.04 0.25 9.23
C LEU A 100 1.56 -0.84 10.18
N ASP A 101 0.25 -0.96 10.33
CA ASP A 101 -0.39 -1.83 11.34
C ASP A 101 -1.24 -2.95 10.73
N LEU A 102 -1.17 -3.13 9.40
CA LEU A 102 -1.91 -4.15 8.67
C LEU A 102 -3.43 -4.03 8.88
N GLY A 103 -3.96 -2.81 8.99
CA GLY A 103 -5.40 -2.55 9.02
C GLY A 103 -6.13 -3.17 7.82
N VAL A 104 -5.48 -3.20 6.65
CA VAL A 104 -5.97 -3.90 5.45
C VAL A 104 -6.16 -5.40 5.61
N LEU A 105 -5.55 -6.00 6.63
CA LEU A 105 -5.67 -7.42 6.96
C LEU A 105 -6.62 -7.66 8.14
N TYR A 106 -6.50 -6.85 9.19
CA TYR A 106 -7.18 -7.07 10.46
C TYR A 106 -8.54 -6.38 10.58
N GLY A 107 -8.82 -5.39 9.73
CA GLY A 107 -9.94 -4.48 9.92
C GLY A 107 -9.87 -3.81 11.30
N ASP A 108 -11.03 -3.69 11.95
CA ASP A 108 -11.14 -3.17 13.32
C ASP A 108 -10.91 -4.25 14.39
N GLY A 109 -10.43 -5.44 14.00
CA GLY A 109 -10.16 -6.57 14.88
C GLY A 109 -11.33 -7.58 14.97
N PRO A 110 -11.16 -8.69 15.69
CA PRO A 110 -12.10 -9.81 15.66
C PRO A 110 -13.49 -9.54 16.27
N GLU A 111 -13.60 -8.52 17.11
CA GLU A 111 -14.88 -8.11 17.71
C GLU A 111 -15.74 -7.31 16.72
N SER A 112 -15.11 -6.45 15.92
CA SER A 112 -15.80 -5.53 15.00
C SER A 112 -15.83 -6.03 13.56
N SER A 113 -14.81 -6.77 13.12
CA SER A 113 -14.66 -7.34 11.78
C SER A 113 -14.60 -8.87 11.83
N GLY A 114 -15.51 -9.46 12.60
CA GLY A 114 -15.55 -10.89 12.91
C GLY A 114 -15.61 -11.83 11.71
N GLU A 115 -16.18 -11.36 10.61
CA GLU A 115 -16.28 -12.08 9.35
C GLU A 115 -14.90 -12.44 8.75
N LEU A 116 -13.84 -11.69 9.08
CA LEU A 116 -12.48 -11.92 8.62
C LEU A 116 -11.79 -13.10 9.32
N TYR A 117 -12.33 -13.54 10.46
CA TYR A 117 -11.70 -14.48 11.37
C TYR A 117 -12.41 -15.84 11.36
N GLU A 118 -11.67 -16.88 11.72
CA GLU A 118 -12.21 -18.20 12.01
C GLU A 118 -13.08 -18.17 13.27
N GLU A 119 -13.77 -19.29 13.58
CA GLU A 119 -14.63 -19.40 14.76
C GLU A 119 -13.90 -19.10 16.08
N ASP A 120 -12.59 -19.35 16.12
CA ASP A 120 -11.75 -19.07 17.29
C ASP A 120 -11.45 -17.58 17.50
N ARG A 121 -11.90 -16.69 16.61
CA ARG A 121 -11.67 -15.22 16.67
C ARG A 121 -10.19 -14.81 16.76
N VAL A 122 -9.28 -15.73 16.47
CA VAL A 122 -7.82 -15.51 16.55
C VAL A 122 -7.19 -15.67 15.17
N ARG A 123 -7.51 -16.75 14.46
CA ARG A 123 -6.98 -17.00 13.11
C ARG A 123 -7.76 -16.20 12.08
N LEU A 124 -7.04 -15.70 11.08
CA LEU A 124 -7.62 -15.10 9.89
C LEU A 124 -8.07 -16.20 8.93
N LYS A 125 -9.21 -15.98 8.27
CA LYS A 125 -9.68 -16.87 7.21
C LYS A 125 -8.73 -16.84 6.03
N VAL A 126 -8.39 -18.02 5.53
CA VAL A 126 -7.61 -18.19 4.31
C VAL A 126 -8.38 -19.15 3.40
N GLY A 127 -8.49 -18.80 2.12
CA GLY A 127 -9.18 -19.61 1.13
C GLY A 127 -8.54 -20.99 0.97
N LEU A 128 -9.37 -22.02 0.81
CA LEU A 128 -8.91 -23.39 0.61
C LEU A 128 -8.11 -23.52 -0.69
N SER A 129 -7.05 -24.32 -0.62
CA SER A 129 -6.33 -24.75 -1.82
C SER A 129 -7.25 -25.62 -2.68
N ARG A 130 -7.38 -25.29 -3.97
CA ARG A 130 -8.13 -26.15 -4.91
C ARG A 130 -7.54 -27.57 -4.89
N PRO A 131 -8.35 -28.65 -4.98
CA PRO A 131 -7.84 -30.01 -5.01
C PRO A 131 -6.78 -30.18 -6.10
N GLY A 132 -5.58 -30.66 -5.71
CA GLY A 132 -4.43 -30.83 -6.61
C GLY A 132 -3.48 -29.63 -6.73
N GLY A 133 -3.75 -28.50 -6.07
CA GLY A 133 -2.89 -27.31 -6.07
C GLY A 133 -2.08 -27.10 -4.79
N ARG A 134 -0.90 -26.48 -4.91
CA ARG A 134 -0.11 -25.89 -3.81
C ARG A 134 -0.58 -24.48 -3.40
N SER A 135 -1.73 -24.03 -3.87
CA SER A 135 -2.09 -22.60 -3.89
C SER A 135 -3.17 -22.26 -2.88
N PHE A 136 -2.82 -21.52 -1.84
CA PHE A 136 -3.77 -20.82 -0.98
C PHE A 136 -4.20 -19.50 -1.65
N ASP A 137 -5.34 -18.95 -1.24
CA ASP A 137 -5.85 -17.67 -1.76
C ASP A 137 -6.61 -16.93 -0.65
N ILE A 138 -7.13 -15.73 -0.93
CA ILE A 138 -8.04 -15.07 0.01
C ILE A 138 -9.31 -15.91 0.19
N CYS A 139 -9.96 -15.76 1.36
CA CYS A 139 -11.23 -16.42 1.61
C CYS A 139 -12.34 -15.82 0.72
N VAL A 140 -13.21 -16.70 0.24
CA VAL A 140 -14.41 -16.36 -0.53
C VAL A 140 -15.62 -16.90 0.23
N GLY A 141 -16.57 -16.03 0.53
CA GLY A 141 -17.81 -16.35 1.22
C GLY A 141 -18.76 -17.23 0.39
N ALA A 142 -19.82 -17.72 1.03
CA ALA A 142 -20.80 -18.62 0.40
C ALA A 142 -21.55 -17.97 -0.78
N ASP A 143 -21.66 -16.63 -0.78
CA ASP A 143 -22.25 -15.81 -1.83
C ASP A 143 -21.28 -15.52 -2.99
N GLY A 144 -20.04 -16.01 -2.91
CA GLY A 144 -18.97 -15.69 -3.86
C GLY A 144 -18.26 -14.36 -3.59
N GLY A 145 -18.64 -13.65 -2.52
CA GLY A 145 -18.01 -12.41 -2.06
C GLY A 145 -16.61 -12.66 -1.50
N ARG A 146 -15.71 -11.68 -1.61
CA ARG A 146 -14.37 -11.77 -1.04
C ARG A 146 -14.39 -11.32 0.41
N VAL A 147 -13.78 -12.10 1.30
CA VAL A 147 -13.69 -11.78 2.72
C VAL A 147 -12.39 -11.02 2.95
N LEU A 148 -12.48 -9.68 3.00
CA LEU A 148 -11.35 -8.75 3.11
C LEU A 148 -11.74 -7.53 3.94
N ALA A 149 -10.81 -7.01 4.75
CA ALA A 149 -11.00 -5.73 5.42
C ALA A 149 -10.93 -4.55 4.43
N ASP A 150 -10.02 -4.64 3.45
CA ASP A 150 -9.90 -3.68 2.37
C ASP A 150 -10.09 -4.39 1.02
N ASP A 151 -11.12 -3.98 0.29
CA ASP A 151 -11.50 -4.50 -1.02
C ASP A 151 -10.40 -4.38 -2.07
N ARG A 152 -9.53 -3.37 -1.92
CA ARG A 152 -8.39 -3.15 -2.81
C ARG A 152 -7.35 -4.26 -2.72
N GLY A 153 -7.36 -5.04 -1.64
CA GLY A 153 -6.53 -6.24 -1.46
C GLY A 153 -6.76 -7.32 -2.54
N ALA A 154 -7.79 -7.20 -3.38
CA ALA A 154 -8.05 -8.12 -4.48
C ALA A 154 -8.24 -7.45 -5.85
N GLU A 155 -7.72 -6.23 -6.04
CA GLU A 155 -7.69 -5.55 -7.35
C GLU A 155 -6.99 -6.38 -8.44
N ASN A 156 -5.99 -7.16 -8.06
CA ASN A 156 -5.29 -8.06 -8.96
C ASN A 156 -4.84 -9.35 -8.25
N LEU A 157 -4.47 -10.36 -9.06
CA LEU A 157 -4.06 -11.67 -8.55
C LEU A 157 -2.87 -11.61 -7.59
N ILE A 158 -1.91 -10.70 -7.82
CA ILE A 158 -0.69 -10.62 -7.01
C ILE A 158 -0.99 -10.04 -5.64
N LEU A 159 -1.77 -8.96 -5.55
CA LEU A 159 -2.24 -8.41 -4.27
C LEU A 159 -3.10 -9.39 -3.49
N ARG A 160 -3.95 -10.13 -4.20
CA ARG A 160 -4.78 -11.16 -3.60
C ARG A 160 -3.93 -12.22 -2.89
N GLN A 161 -2.91 -12.72 -3.60
CA GLN A 161 -1.97 -13.67 -3.04
C GLN A 161 -1.14 -13.07 -1.89
N MET A 162 -0.74 -11.81 -2.00
CA MET A 162 0.02 -11.11 -0.95
C MET A 162 -0.78 -10.98 0.35
N THR A 163 -2.06 -10.60 0.24
CA THR A 163 -3.00 -10.55 1.37
C THR A 163 -3.11 -11.93 2.03
N ALA A 164 -3.27 -12.99 1.23
CA ALA A 164 -3.34 -14.35 1.73
C ALA A 164 -2.02 -14.82 2.38
N VAL A 165 -0.86 -14.40 1.89
CA VAL A 165 0.45 -14.67 2.50
C VAL A 165 0.53 -14.07 3.90
N PHE A 166 0.16 -12.79 4.07
CA PHE A 166 0.18 -12.14 5.39
C PHE A 166 -0.86 -12.74 6.36
N ALA A 167 -2.04 -13.13 5.88
CA ALA A 167 -3.02 -13.87 6.68
C ALA A 167 -2.44 -15.19 7.20
N ARG A 168 -1.73 -15.94 6.33
CA ARG A 168 -1.05 -17.18 6.73
C ARG A 168 0.11 -16.94 7.67
N LEU A 169 0.85 -15.85 7.51
CA LEU A 169 1.95 -15.48 8.41
C LEU A 169 1.42 -15.22 9.83
N HIS A 170 0.30 -14.51 9.95
CA HIS A 170 -0.42 -14.35 11.22
C HIS A 170 -0.84 -15.69 11.80
N ASN A 171 -1.49 -16.56 11.01
CA ASN A 171 -1.92 -17.87 11.49
C ASN A 171 -0.73 -18.75 11.93
N PHE A 172 0.43 -18.64 11.27
CA PHE A 172 1.64 -19.30 11.73
C PHE A 172 2.11 -18.77 13.08
N ALA A 173 2.07 -17.44 13.29
CA ALA A 173 2.37 -16.85 14.59
C ALA A 173 1.37 -17.28 15.68
N VAL A 174 0.09 -17.43 15.34
CA VAL A 174 -0.92 -17.98 16.26
C VAL A 174 -0.52 -19.39 16.71
N GLU A 175 -0.21 -20.29 15.78
CA GLU A 175 0.17 -21.66 16.12
C GLU A 175 1.49 -21.72 16.92
N GLN A 176 2.41 -20.77 16.69
CA GLN A 176 3.63 -20.64 17.49
C GLN A 176 3.35 -20.37 18.97
N PHE A 177 2.34 -19.56 19.30
CA PHE A 177 2.06 -19.13 20.68
C PHE A 177 0.88 -19.85 21.35
N ARG A 178 0.10 -20.64 20.61
CA ARG A 178 -1.14 -21.30 21.10
C ARG A 178 -0.90 -22.25 22.29
N GLY A 179 0.30 -22.83 22.40
CA GLY A 179 0.68 -23.66 23.55
C GLY A 179 1.09 -22.88 24.80
N GLU A 180 1.39 -21.58 24.67
CA GLU A 180 1.92 -20.72 25.73
C GLU A 180 0.87 -19.74 26.26
N ILE A 181 -0.06 -19.29 25.41
CA ILE A 181 -1.07 -18.29 25.73
C ILE A 181 -2.46 -18.90 25.60
N ALA A 182 -3.14 -19.07 26.74
CA ALA A 182 -4.47 -19.68 26.79
C ALA A 182 -5.61 -18.72 26.43
N GLU A 183 -5.46 -17.43 26.73
CA GLU A 183 -6.51 -16.43 26.46
C GLU A 183 -6.46 -15.97 25.00
N GLU A 184 -7.58 -16.14 24.28
CA GLU A 184 -7.67 -15.91 22.83
C GLU A 184 -7.29 -14.49 22.43
N LYS A 185 -7.74 -13.47 23.18
CA LYS A 185 -7.41 -12.08 22.90
C LYS A 185 -5.91 -11.81 23.04
N ALA A 186 -5.26 -12.25 24.12
CA ALA A 186 -3.81 -12.13 24.26
C ALA A 186 -3.05 -12.90 23.17
N LEU A 187 -3.55 -14.08 22.76
CA LEU A 187 -2.95 -14.86 21.67
C LEU A 187 -3.03 -14.10 20.34
N PHE A 188 -4.19 -13.54 20.03
CA PHE A 188 -4.40 -12.68 18.87
C PHE A 188 -3.47 -11.46 18.90
N ASP A 189 -3.47 -10.72 20.00
CA ASP A 189 -2.65 -9.50 20.16
C ASP A 189 -1.15 -9.81 20.00
N ARG A 190 -0.68 -10.95 20.52
CA ARG A 190 0.72 -11.39 20.38
C ARG A 190 1.08 -11.76 18.95
N ALA A 191 0.22 -12.52 18.26
CA ALA A 191 0.43 -12.94 16.87
C ALA A 191 0.37 -11.75 15.90
N ARG A 192 -0.59 -10.83 16.12
CA ARG A 192 -0.71 -9.57 15.39
C ARG A 192 0.56 -8.73 15.54
N LEU A 193 1.05 -8.55 16.76
CA LEU A 193 2.26 -7.77 17.03
C LEU A 193 3.49 -8.35 16.30
N GLN A 194 3.67 -9.67 16.32
CA GLN A 194 4.76 -10.33 15.59
C GLN A 194 4.65 -10.07 14.08
N THR A 195 3.46 -10.24 13.51
CA THR A 195 3.22 -10.06 12.07
C THR A 195 3.44 -8.60 11.65
N GLN A 196 2.98 -7.64 12.46
CA GLN A 196 3.22 -6.22 12.24
C GLN A 196 4.71 -5.88 12.26
N TRP A 197 5.48 -6.39 13.21
CA TRP A 197 6.93 -6.16 13.24
C TRP A 197 7.64 -6.74 12.02
N GLN A 198 7.25 -7.93 11.58
CA GLN A 198 7.79 -8.54 10.36
C GLN A 198 7.46 -7.70 9.12
N PHE A 199 6.22 -7.21 9.02
CA PHE A 199 5.81 -6.30 7.95
C PHE A 199 6.59 -4.99 7.97
N GLN A 200 6.68 -4.32 9.11
CA GLN A 200 7.45 -3.08 9.29
C GLN A 200 8.93 -3.28 8.97
N TRP A 201 9.49 -4.44 9.35
CA TRP A 201 10.85 -4.80 9.00
C TRP A 201 11.01 -4.92 7.48
N LEU A 202 10.10 -5.61 6.78
CA LEU A 202 10.13 -5.71 5.32
C LEU A 202 10.02 -4.34 4.65
N VAL A 203 9.14 -3.46 5.16
CA VAL A 203 9.03 -2.09 4.64
C VAL A 203 10.36 -1.34 4.79
N CYS A 204 10.94 -1.32 5.98
CA CYS A 204 12.11 -0.49 6.26
C CYS A 204 13.44 -1.10 5.78
N ARG A 205 13.59 -2.43 5.79
CA ARG A 205 14.86 -3.13 5.58
C ARG A 205 14.96 -3.84 4.23
N ASP A 206 13.85 -3.98 3.52
CA ASP A 206 13.84 -4.59 2.19
C ASP A 206 13.29 -3.60 1.16
N TYR A 207 12.02 -3.21 1.27
CA TYR A 207 11.34 -2.36 0.29
C TYR A 207 11.99 -0.97 0.14
N LEU A 208 12.08 -0.20 1.23
CA LEU A 208 12.67 1.15 1.18
C LEU A 208 14.17 1.12 0.93
N GLN A 209 14.87 0.08 1.38
CA GLN A 209 16.30 -0.07 1.12
C GLN A 209 16.60 -0.33 -0.36
N THR A 210 15.73 -1.09 -1.03
CA THR A 210 15.86 -1.42 -2.45
C THR A 210 15.50 -0.24 -3.35
N LEU A 211 14.48 0.54 -2.98
CA LEU A 211 13.92 1.57 -3.86
C LEU A 211 14.52 2.96 -3.67
N LEU A 212 14.89 3.34 -2.45
CA LEU A 212 15.39 4.69 -2.21
C LEU A 212 16.83 4.83 -2.71
N ASP A 213 17.20 6.04 -3.12
CA ASP A 213 18.62 6.35 -3.36
C ASP A 213 19.42 6.00 -2.08
N PRO A 214 20.54 5.26 -2.17
CA PRO A 214 21.29 4.81 -1.00
C PRO A 214 21.69 5.93 -0.03
N LYS A 215 21.89 7.16 -0.53
CA LYS A 215 22.19 8.33 0.31
C LYS A 215 20.98 8.76 1.12
N VAL A 216 19.78 8.72 0.53
CA VAL A 216 18.52 9.01 1.22
C VAL A 216 18.24 7.95 2.27
N TYR A 217 18.37 6.67 1.92
CA TYR A 217 18.18 5.57 2.85
C TYR A 217 19.10 5.68 4.07
N LYS A 218 20.41 5.87 3.83
CA LYS A 218 21.41 6.02 4.90
C LYS A 218 21.12 7.22 5.79
N LYS A 219 20.70 8.35 5.21
CA LYS A 219 20.38 9.56 5.96
C LYS A 219 19.17 9.38 6.88
N VAL A 220 18.16 8.63 6.45
CA VAL A 220 16.90 8.45 7.22
C VAL A 220 17.04 7.30 8.23
N PHE A 221 17.62 6.16 7.84
CA PHE A 221 17.64 4.94 8.65
C PHE A 221 19.00 4.63 9.30
N GLY A 222 20.09 5.25 8.83
CA GLY A 222 21.46 4.99 9.31
C GLY A 222 22.03 6.08 10.23
N GLU A 223 21.47 7.30 10.21
CA GLU A 223 21.89 8.40 11.08
C GLU A 223 20.94 8.52 12.29
N SER A 224 21.47 8.61 13.50
CA SER A 224 20.68 8.58 14.75
C SER A 224 19.94 9.88 15.09
N ARG A 225 19.90 10.85 14.18
CA ARG A 225 19.21 12.14 14.39
C ARG A 225 17.91 12.13 13.61
N SER A 226 16.77 12.15 14.32
CA SER A 226 15.49 12.31 13.63
C SER A 226 15.48 13.68 12.92
N THR A 227 15.41 13.65 11.59
CA THR A 227 15.25 14.85 10.76
C THR A 227 13.77 15.21 10.58
N ILE A 228 12.88 14.59 11.35
CA ILE A 228 11.43 14.74 11.27
C ILE A 228 10.93 15.10 12.66
N ARG A 229 10.22 16.23 12.77
CA ARG A 229 9.46 16.59 13.97
C ARG A 229 8.01 16.70 13.55
N TRP A 230 7.19 15.84 14.13
CA TRP A 230 5.79 15.75 13.80
C TRP A 230 5.01 15.31 15.03
N ASP A 231 4.28 16.25 15.64
CA ASP A 231 3.71 16.04 16.97
C ASP A 231 2.49 15.11 16.91
N THR A 232 1.60 15.32 15.93
CA THR A 232 0.54 14.38 15.55
C THR A 232 0.76 13.90 14.12
N PHE A 233 1.30 12.70 13.94
CA PHE A 233 1.56 12.17 12.60
C PHE A 233 0.25 11.84 11.88
N SER A 234 0.10 12.38 10.67
CA SER A 234 -0.96 12.07 9.72
C SER A 234 -0.36 12.02 8.31
N ILE A 235 -0.97 11.31 7.37
CA ILE A 235 -0.35 11.11 6.06
C ILE A 235 -0.37 12.41 5.24
N PRO A 236 0.76 12.88 4.66
CA PRO A 236 0.70 13.99 3.71
C PRO A 236 -0.07 13.62 2.45
N ILE A 237 -0.87 14.55 1.95
CA ILE A 237 -1.48 14.37 0.64
C ILE A 237 -0.41 14.21 -0.46
N GLU A 238 0.74 14.86 -0.32
CA GLU A 238 1.84 14.71 -1.28
C GLU A 238 2.48 13.32 -1.22
N PHE A 239 2.39 12.62 -0.09
CA PHE A 239 2.77 11.22 -0.03
C PHE A 239 1.77 10.34 -0.79
N SER A 240 0.47 10.48 -0.51
CA SER A 240 -0.59 9.66 -1.09
C SER A 240 -0.81 9.91 -2.60
N ALA A 241 -0.91 11.18 -2.99
CA ALA A 241 -1.27 11.61 -4.34
C ALA A 241 -0.07 11.80 -5.28
N ALA A 242 1.17 11.88 -4.76
CA ALA A 242 2.36 12.03 -5.59
C ALA A 242 3.42 10.97 -5.29
N ALA A 243 4.04 10.98 -4.11
CA ALA A 243 5.22 10.16 -3.84
C ALA A 243 4.95 8.65 -4.02
N MET A 244 3.79 8.13 -3.57
CA MET A 244 3.42 6.71 -3.70
C MET A 244 2.85 6.34 -5.07
N ARG A 245 2.68 7.28 -6.00
CA ARG A 245 2.16 6.98 -7.35
C ARG A 245 3.21 6.45 -8.31
N PHE A 246 4.51 6.52 -7.97
CA PHE A 246 5.60 5.98 -8.80
C PHE A 246 5.45 4.50 -9.15
N GLY A 247 4.76 3.71 -8.32
CA GLY A 247 4.52 2.29 -8.57
C GLY A 247 3.80 2.00 -9.89
N HIS A 248 3.00 2.94 -10.41
CA HIS A 248 2.33 2.79 -11.72
C HIS A 248 3.34 2.71 -12.87
N ALA A 249 4.49 3.38 -12.75
CA ALA A 249 5.57 3.30 -13.74
C ALA A 249 6.42 2.01 -13.61
N MET A 250 6.28 1.27 -12.50
CA MET A 250 6.99 0.00 -12.27
C MET A 250 6.20 -1.22 -12.75
N VAL A 251 4.99 -1.01 -13.27
CA VAL A 251 4.15 -2.07 -13.82
C VAL A 251 4.74 -2.59 -15.12
N ARG A 252 4.84 -3.91 -15.25
CA ARG A 252 5.33 -4.60 -16.45
C ARG A 252 4.20 -5.06 -17.36
N PRO A 253 4.42 -5.19 -18.68
CA PRO A 253 3.40 -5.66 -19.62
C PRO A 253 3.04 -7.14 -19.45
N ASN A 254 3.97 -7.97 -18.97
CA ASN A 254 3.79 -9.41 -18.80
C ASN A 254 4.42 -9.91 -17.48
N TYR A 255 3.85 -10.99 -16.94
CA TYR A 255 4.31 -11.63 -15.70
C TYR A 255 4.29 -13.14 -15.84
N LEU A 256 5.38 -13.79 -15.45
CA LEU A 256 5.47 -15.24 -15.33
C LEU A 256 5.10 -15.67 -13.91
N PHE A 257 4.02 -16.43 -13.76
CA PHE A 257 3.57 -16.93 -12.47
C PHE A 257 4.23 -18.26 -12.09
N SER A 258 4.27 -18.55 -10.80
CA SER A 258 4.90 -19.76 -10.22
C SER A 258 4.31 -21.09 -10.73
N PHE A 259 3.10 -21.08 -11.27
CA PHE A 259 2.46 -22.23 -11.92
C PHE A 259 2.79 -22.32 -13.43
N GLY A 260 3.83 -21.61 -13.89
CA GLY A 260 4.37 -21.71 -15.25
C GLY A 260 3.58 -20.96 -16.32
N GLN A 261 2.60 -20.13 -15.94
CA GLN A 261 1.80 -19.37 -16.88
C GLN A 261 2.30 -17.92 -16.98
N GLU A 262 2.55 -17.47 -18.21
CA GLU A 262 2.72 -16.05 -18.51
C GLU A 262 1.35 -15.39 -18.71
N MET A 263 1.13 -14.22 -18.10
CA MET A 263 -0.07 -13.43 -18.29
C MET A 263 0.28 -11.97 -18.62
N ARG A 264 -0.49 -11.40 -19.55
CA ARG A 264 -0.44 -9.97 -19.87
C ARG A 264 -1.14 -9.14 -18.80
N PHE A 265 -0.66 -7.92 -18.59
CA PHE A 265 -1.20 -6.97 -17.60
C PHE A 265 -2.74 -6.82 -17.62
N PRO A 266 -3.43 -6.64 -18.78
CA PRO A 266 -4.90 -6.49 -18.78
C PRO A 266 -5.64 -7.71 -18.20
N LYS A 267 -5.09 -8.91 -18.41
CA LYS A 267 -5.66 -10.17 -17.90
C LYS A 267 -5.51 -10.29 -16.38
N ILE A 268 -4.45 -9.70 -15.80
CA ILE A 268 -4.17 -9.74 -14.36
C ILE A 268 -5.09 -8.81 -13.56
N PHE A 269 -5.50 -7.69 -14.16
CA PHE A 269 -6.40 -6.68 -13.57
C PHE A 269 -7.88 -6.84 -13.98
N GLY A 270 -8.22 -7.92 -14.68
CA GLY A 270 -9.60 -8.21 -15.07
C GLY A 270 -10.19 -7.27 -16.14
N ARG A 271 -9.38 -6.43 -16.80
CA ARG A 271 -9.81 -5.62 -17.95
C ARG A 271 -9.62 -6.42 -19.23
N THR A 272 -10.67 -7.12 -19.68
CA THR A 272 -10.87 -7.47 -21.10
C THR A 272 -11.17 -6.18 -21.92
N PRO A 273 -10.94 -6.20 -23.25
CA PRO A 273 -10.21 -5.18 -24.00
C PRO A 273 -10.94 -3.83 -24.15
N ASP A 274 -10.13 -2.78 -24.40
CA ASP A 274 -10.47 -1.41 -24.82
C ASP A 274 -11.94 -1.00 -24.79
N ARG A 275 -12.28 -0.10 -23.86
CA ARG A 275 -13.30 0.92 -24.14
C ARG A 275 -12.57 2.14 -24.69
N GLY A 276 -12.40 2.17 -26.01
CA GLY A 276 -11.68 3.23 -26.70
C GLY A 276 -11.68 3.08 -28.23
N ALA A 277 -12.87 3.01 -28.82
CA ALA A 277 -13.17 3.57 -30.14
C ALA A 277 -14.33 4.54 -29.97
#